data_AF-A0A937Q0F0-F1
#
_entry.id   AF-A0A937Q0F0-F1
#
_cell.length_a   1.000
_cell.length_b   1.000
_cell.length_c   1.000
_cell.angle_alpha   90.00
_cell.angle_beta   90.00
_cell.angle_gamma   90.00
#
_symmetry.space_group_name_H-M   'P 1'
#
loop_
_entity.id
_entity.type
_entity.pdbx_description
1 polymer ?
#
loop_
_entity_poly.entity_id
_entity_poly.type
_entity_poly.pdbx_seq_one_letter_code
_entity_poly.pdbx_strand_id
1 'polypeptide(L)'
;DYDCAAWVYQRTMDIWDDSARGKLPLMWCISPVLDRRVPMALDYMRRTATPNDYFASADNGAGYCEPGMLQEPRGISNLPSGLDAWARHCGKFYDRWGLSITGFIIYGNGPKLNEAGLDCYASFSPNGIVPTAGPATALHKNMPILRFDHDVNEGNPRDAAAHVVRRIGQRRREGHPPFHWFRNILKTPTWYVRTYEDIKKANPKIELLDGPTFFELYRIYLENQK
;
A
#
# COMPACT_ATOMS: atom_id res chain seq x y z
N ASP A 1 1.07 8.16 -2.35
CA ASP A 1 0.15 8.83 -3.29
C ASP A 1 0.81 9.11 -4.63
N TYR A 2 0.96 8.06 -5.44
CA TYR A 2 1.25 8.18 -6.88
C TYR A 2 0.06 7.61 -7.67
N ASP A 3 -1.13 8.11 -7.35
CA ASP A 3 -2.43 7.70 -7.90
C ASP A 3 -2.81 8.46 -9.18
N CYS A 4 -2.22 9.63 -9.38
CA CYS A 4 -2.40 10.44 -10.58
C CYS A 4 -1.08 10.70 -11.32
N ALA A 5 -1.19 10.92 -12.64
CA ALA A 5 -0.05 11.20 -13.50
C ALA A 5 0.70 12.47 -13.07
N ALA A 6 0.01 13.47 -12.54
CA ALA A 6 0.60 14.73 -12.09
C ALA A 6 1.62 14.52 -10.99
N TRP A 7 1.27 13.70 -9.99
CA TRP A 7 2.21 13.35 -8.92
C TRP A 7 3.42 12.59 -9.47
N VAL A 8 3.21 11.60 -10.33
CA VAL A 8 4.32 10.82 -10.89
C VAL A 8 5.27 11.71 -11.69
N TYR A 9 4.79 12.46 -12.69
CA TYR A 9 5.71 13.20 -13.55
C TYR A 9 6.42 14.34 -12.80
N GLN A 10 5.74 15.02 -11.87
CA GLN A 10 6.35 16.13 -11.14
C GLN A 10 7.33 15.63 -10.09
N ARG A 11 6.98 14.54 -9.39
CA ARG A 11 7.74 14.08 -8.22
C ARG A 11 8.79 13.03 -8.54
N THR A 12 8.81 12.49 -9.77
CA THR A 12 9.91 11.62 -10.20
C THR A 12 11.22 12.41 -10.16
N MET A 13 11.27 13.68 -10.58
CA MET A 13 12.54 14.41 -10.63
C MET A 13 13.14 14.76 -9.26
N ASP A 14 12.32 15.00 -8.21
CA ASP A 14 12.81 15.47 -6.91
C ASP A 14 12.81 14.37 -5.82
N ILE A 15 11.91 13.40 -5.90
CA ILE A 15 11.83 12.30 -4.92
C ILE A 15 12.61 11.07 -5.39
N TRP A 16 12.51 10.69 -6.67
CA TRP A 16 13.17 9.47 -7.16
C TRP A 16 14.69 9.63 -7.18
N ASP A 17 15.20 10.78 -7.60
CA ASP A 17 16.65 11.01 -7.70
C ASP A 17 17.27 11.53 -6.38
N ASP A 18 16.55 11.44 -5.25
CA ASP A 18 17.09 11.78 -3.93
C ASP A 18 18.32 10.90 -3.60
N SER A 19 19.42 11.55 -3.20
CA SER A 19 20.71 10.90 -2.91
C SER A 19 20.69 9.84 -1.80
N ALA A 20 19.63 9.79 -0.98
CA ALA A 20 19.44 8.76 0.03
C ALA A 20 18.63 7.55 -0.49
N ARG A 21 18.10 7.56 -1.73
CA ARG A 21 17.43 6.40 -2.32
C ARG A 21 18.39 5.21 -2.36
N GLY A 22 17.86 4.03 -2.08
CA GLY A 22 18.64 2.80 -2.00
C GLY A 22 19.29 2.52 -0.64
N LYS A 23 19.24 3.44 0.33
CA LYS A 23 19.76 3.21 1.70
C LYS A 23 18.82 2.38 2.59
N LEU A 24 17.52 2.48 2.36
CA LEU A 24 16.47 1.73 3.05
C LEU A 24 15.54 1.09 2.02
N PRO A 25 14.90 -0.06 2.34
CA PRO A 25 13.82 -0.57 1.51
C PRO A 25 12.66 0.42 1.49
N LEU A 26 12.25 0.84 0.29
CA LEU A 26 11.13 1.76 0.08
C LEU A 26 10.04 1.09 -0.75
N MET A 27 8.81 1.25 -0.29
CA MET A 27 7.62 0.81 -1.03
C MET A 27 7.02 1.96 -1.83
N TRP A 28 7.23 1.93 -3.14
CA TRP A 28 6.65 2.88 -4.08
C TRP A 28 5.25 2.42 -4.48
N CYS A 29 4.22 2.95 -3.82
CA CYS A 29 2.83 2.71 -4.19
C CYS A 29 2.46 3.60 -5.40
N ILE A 30 2.49 3.03 -6.60
CA ILE A 30 2.21 3.70 -7.88
C ILE A 30 1.02 3.05 -8.56
N SER A 31 0.09 3.86 -9.06
CA SER A 31 -1.06 3.34 -9.80
C SER A 31 -0.58 2.78 -11.16
N PRO A 32 -0.75 1.48 -11.44
CA PRO A 32 -0.12 0.86 -12.60
C PRO A 32 -0.80 1.24 -13.94
N VAL A 33 -2.02 1.79 -13.91
CA VAL A 33 -2.71 2.33 -15.11
C VAL A 33 -2.07 3.63 -15.62
N LEU A 34 -1.19 4.25 -14.82
CA LEU A 34 -0.52 5.49 -15.21
C LEU A 34 0.46 5.28 -16.36
N ASP A 35 0.77 4.05 -16.73
CA ASP A 35 1.51 3.76 -17.97
C ASP A 35 0.81 4.29 -19.23
N ARG A 36 -0.51 4.54 -19.19
CA ARG A 36 -1.26 5.16 -20.28
C ARG A 36 -1.06 6.67 -20.39
N ARG A 37 -0.44 7.30 -19.40
CA ARG A 37 -0.26 8.75 -19.33
C ARG A 37 1.20 9.15 -19.22
N VAL A 38 1.95 8.46 -18.38
CA VAL A 38 3.36 8.72 -18.08
C VAL A 38 4.21 7.43 -18.22
N PRO A 39 4.12 6.69 -19.35
CA PRO A 39 4.86 5.44 -19.52
C PRO A 39 6.37 5.63 -19.40
N MET A 40 6.89 6.76 -19.87
CA MET A 40 8.31 7.10 -19.79
C MET A 40 8.81 7.19 -18.34
N ALA A 41 7.98 7.68 -17.42
CA ALA A 41 8.34 7.80 -16.01
C ALA A 41 8.35 6.43 -15.32
N LEU A 42 7.32 5.60 -15.54
CA LEU A 42 7.28 4.24 -14.97
C LEU A 42 8.42 3.37 -15.50
N ASP A 43 8.71 3.46 -16.80
CA ASP A 43 9.85 2.76 -17.42
C ASP A 43 11.19 3.24 -16.84
N TYR A 44 11.39 4.56 -16.69
CA TYR A 44 12.58 5.12 -16.05
C TYR A 44 12.75 4.61 -14.60
N MET A 45 11.67 4.64 -13.81
CA MET A 45 11.69 4.14 -12.43
C MET A 45 12.03 2.65 -12.39
N ARG A 46 11.46 1.81 -13.27
CA ARG A 46 11.80 0.39 -13.30
C ARG A 46 13.23 0.11 -13.73
N ARG A 47 13.75 0.81 -14.74
CA ARG A 47 15.14 0.62 -15.22
C ARG A 47 16.19 1.11 -14.23
N THR A 48 15.86 2.09 -13.40
CA THR A 48 16.80 2.72 -12.45
C THR A 48 16.50 2.34 -11.00
N ALA A 49 15.60 1.37 -10.77
CA ALA A 49 15.31 0.83 -9.45
C ALA A 49 16.58 0.24 -8.84
N THR A 50 16.84 0.59 -7.59
CA THR A 50 17.86 -0.08 -6.77
C THR A 50 17.29 -1.39 -6.22
N PRO A 51 18.13 -2.29 -5.65
CA PRO A 51 17.64 -3.46 -4.93
C PRO A 51 16.71 -3.17 -3.75
N ASN A 52 16.66 -1.92 -3.30
CA ASN A 52 15.82 -1.46 -2.20
C ASN A 52 14.56 -0.70 -2.67
N ASP A 53 14.28 -0.65 -3.98
CA ASP A 53 13.07 -0.04 -4.52
C ASP A 53 12.04 -1.13 -4.86
N TYR A 54 10.97 -1.17 -4.09
CA TYR A 54 9.86 -2.12 -4.24
C TYR A 54 8.61 -1.39 -4.71
N PHE A 55 7.71 -2.11 -5.38
CA PHE A 55 6.52 -1.52 -5.99
C PHE A 55 5.25 -2.23 -5.52
N ALA A 56 4.26 -1.43 -5.16
CA ALA A 56 2.90 -1.87 -4.92
C ALA A 56 1.94 -0.98 -5.72
N SER A 57 0.71 -1.43 -5.89
CA SER A 57 -0.32 -0.56 -6.46
C SER A 57 -0.67 0.54 -5.46
N ALA A 58 -0.75 1.77 -5.96
CA ALA A 58 -1.46 2.85 -5.28
C ALA A 58 -2.97 2.55 -5.21
N ASP A 59 -3.67 3.46 -4.55
CA ASP A 59 -5.11 3.54 -4.29
C ASP A 59 -5.97 2.58 -5.14
N ASN A 60 -6.66 1.68 -4.44
CA ASN A 60 -7.72 0.79 -4.92
C ASN A 60 -7.32 -0.23 -5.99
N GLY A 61 -6.21 -0.11 -6.71
CA GLY A 61 -5.84 -1.02 -7.79
C GLY A 61 -5.31 -0.27 -9.01
N ALA A 62 -5.67 -0.73 -10.21
CA ALA A 62 -5.25 -0.09 -11.46
C ALA A 62 -6.06 1.18 -11.76
N GLY A 63 -5.90 2.20 -10.91
CA GLY A 63 -6.61 3.48 -10.99
C GLY A 63 -7.50 3.72 -9.78
N TYR A 64 -7.81 4.98 -9.54
CA TYR A 64 -8.70 5.37 -8.45
C TYR A 64 -10.13 4.94 -8.79
N CYS A 65 -10.65 4.00 -8.01
CA CYS A 65 -12.01 3.47 -8.10
C CYS A 65 -12.54 3.23 -6.69
N GLU A 66 -13.85 3.28 -6.50
CA GLU A 66 -14.49 2.88 -5.24
C GLU A 66 -14.98 1.43 -5.38
N PRO A 67 -14.17 0.42 -5.02
CA PRO A 67 -14.46 -0.98 -5.36
C PRO A 67 -15.71 -1.50 -4.66
N GLY A 68 -16.06 -0.92 -3.50
CA GLY A 68 -17.32 -1.19 -2.80
C GLY A 68 -18.56 -0.82 -3.62
N MET A 69 -18.47 0.12 -4.55
CA MET A 69 -19.59 0.47 -5.43
C MET A 69 -19.72 -0.46 -6.64
N LEU A 70 -18.79 -1.42 -6.80
CA LEU A 70 -18.82 -2.43 -7.87
C LEU A 70 -19.45 -3.75 -7.41
N GLN A 71 -19.53 -4.01 -6.11
CA GLN A 71 -20.22 -5.19 -5.56
C GLN A 71 -21.74 -4.99 -5.54
N GLU A 72 -22.48 -6.09 -5.56
CA GLU A 72 -23.93 -6.07 -5.39
C GLU A 72 -24.32 -5.84 -3.91
N PRO A 73 -25.43 -5.14 -3.65
CA PRO A 73 -26.31 -4.47 -4.61
C PRO A 73 -25.75 -3.14 -5.13
N ARG A 74 -25.88 -2.87 -6.45
CA ARG A 74 -25.42 -1.62 -7.08
C ARG A 74 -26.51 -0.55 -7.15
N GLY A 75 -27.07 -0.16 -6.00
CA GLY A 75 -28.32 0.60 -5.88
C GLY A 75 -28.43 1.94 -6.63
N ILE A 76 -27.31 2.57 -7.03
CA ILE A 76 -27.34 3.77 -7.88
C ILE A 76 -27.56 3.43 -9.35
N SER A 77 -26.85 2.40 -9.85
CA SER A 77 -26.81 2.08 -11.28
C SER A 77 -27.76 0.95 -11.69
N ASN A 78 -28.16 0.10 -10.74
CA ASN A 78 -28.85 -1.18 -10.98
C ASN A 78 -28.14 -2.11 -11.98
N LEU A 79 -26.86 -1.87 -12.26
CA LEU A 79 -26.04 -2.78 -13.05
C LEU A 79 -25.67 -4.02 -12.22
N PRO A 80 -25.41 -5.16 -12.87
CA PRO A 80 -24.78 -6.31 -12.21
C PRO A 80 -23.43 -5.93 -11.57
N SER A 81 -22.91 -6.84 -10.74
CA SER A 81 -21.57 -6.66 -10.16
C SER A 81 -20.52 -6.31 -11.22
N GLY A 82 -19.75 -5.27 -10.96
CA GLY A 82 -18.60 -4.86 -11.77
C GLY A 82 -17.28 -5.52 -11.36
N LEU A 83 -17.29 -6.40 -10.36
CA LEU A 83 -16.07 -6.97 -9.78
C LEU A 83 -15.25 -7.78 -10.80
N ASP A 84 -15.91 -8.57 -11.66
CA ASP A 84 -15.22 -9.32 -12.72
C ASP A 84 -14.50 -8.41 -13.73
N ALA A 85 -15.15 -7.30 -14.10
CA ALA A 85 -14.54 -6.32 -14.98
C ALA A 85 -13.36 -5.63 -14.30
N TRP A 86 -13.48 -5.34 -13.01
CA TRP A 86 -12.42 -4.76 -12.20
C TRP A 86 -11.22 -5.70 -12.02
N ALA A 87 -11.47 -6.98 -11.73
CA ALA A 87 -10.44 -8.01 -11.62
C ALA A 87 -9.66 -8.16 -12.93
N ARG A 88 -10.35 -8.25 -14.07
CA ARG A 88 -9.68 -8.32 -15.39
C ARG A 88 -8.87 -7.08 -15.71
N HIS A 89 -9.41 -5.89 -15.40
CA HIS A 89 -8.71 -4.63 -15.59
C HIS A 89 -7.45 -4.55 -14.73
N CYS A 90 -7.56 -4.83 -13.43
CA CYS A 90 -6.42 -4.81 -12.52
C CYS A 90 -5.38 -5.88 -12.87
N GLY A 91 -5.80 -7.13 -13.09
CA GLY A 91 -4.92 -8.25 -13.44
C GLY A 91 -3.99 -7.91 -14.59
N LYS A 92 -4.53 -7.35 -15.70
CA LYS A 92 -3.72 -6.89 -16.84
C LYS A 92 -2.56 -5.99 -16.44
N PHE A 93 -2.79 -5.03 -15.55
CA PHE A 93 -1.76 -4.07 -15.13
C PHE A 93 -0.85 -4.63 -14.05
N TYR A 94 -1.36 -5.48 -13.16
CA TYR A 94 -0.57 -6.14 -12.14
C TYR A 94 0.42 -7.12 -12.78
N ASP A 95 -0.02 -7.93 -13.74
CA ASP A 95 0.83 -8.83 -14.51
C ASP A 95 1.91 -8.07 -15.28
N ARG A 96 1.54 -6.99 -15.98
CA ARG A 96 2.47 -6.16 -16.75
C ARG A 96 3.60 -5.56 -15.89
N TRP A 97 3.29 -5.20 -14.65
CA TRP A 97 4.23 -4.53 -13.75
C TRP A 97 4.74 -5.44 -12.62
N GLY A 98 4.43 -6.73 -12.64
CA GLY A 98 4.83 -7.68 -11.60
C GLY A 98 4.36 -7.28 -10.20
N LEU A 99 3.15 -6.77 -10.08
CA LEU A 99 2.57 -6.34 -8.79
C LEU A 99 1.74 -7.46 -8.18
N SER A 100 1.73 -7.54 -6.86
CA SER A 100 0.91 -8.52 -6.10
C SER A 100 0.35 -7.97 -4.79
N ILE A 101 0.53 -6.67 -4.53
CA ILE A 101 0.09 -5.97 -3.32
C ILE A 101 -0.68 -4.70 -3.73
N THR A 102 -1.81 -4.46 -3.07
CA THR A 102 -2.55 -3.19 -3.13
C THR A 102 -2.33 -2.43 -1.84
N GLY A 103 -1.42 -1.45 -1.86
CA GLY A 103 -0.90 -0.80 -0.65
C GLY A 103 -1.87 0.15 0.04
N PHE A 104 -3.03 0.43 -0.56
CA PHE A 104 -4.09 1.25 0.01
C PHE A 104 -5.42 1.05 -0.75
N ILE A 105 -6.53 0.87 -0.03
CA ILE A 105 -7.89 0.84 -0.60
C ILE A 105 -8.77 1.78 0.20
N ILE A 106 -9.22 2.86 -0.43
CA ILE A 106 -10.12 3.84 0.18
C ILE A 106 -11.55 3.63 -0.31
N TYR A 107 -12.51 3.78 0.61
CA TYR A 107 -13.93 3.52 0.36
C TYR A 107 -14.80 4.76 0.20
N GLY A 108 -14.26 5.97 0.24
CA GLY A 108 -15.05 7.20 0.07
C GLY A 108 -16.38 7.17 0.85
N ASN A 109 -17.48 7.12 0.10
CA ASN A 109 -18.85 6.96 0.61
C ASN A 109 -19.45 5.57 0.30
N GLY A 110 -18.71 4.73 -0.41
CA GLY A 110 -19.08 3.37 -0.77
C GLY A 110 -18.93 2.39 0.38
N PRO A 111 -19.53 1.20 0.26
CA PRO A 111 -19.41 0.18 1.27
C PRO A 111 -18.00 -0.40 1.34
N LYS A 112 -17.65 -0.96 2.50
CA LYS A 112 -16.47 -1.84 2.61
C LYS A 112 -16.60 -3.06 1.70
N LEU A 113 -15.46 -3.66 1.34
CA LEU A 113 -15.46 -4.92 0.59
C LEU A 113 -16.25 -6.00 1.34
N ASN A 114 -17.21 -6.61 0.64
CA ASN A 114 -17.82 -7.87 1.05
C ASN A 114 -16.92 -9.05 0.62
N GLU A 115 -17.38 -10.29 0.87
CA GLU A 115 -16.63 -11.50 0.50
C GLU A 115 -16.27 -11.56 -0.99
N ALA A 116 -17.23 -11.24 -1.88
CA ALA A 116 -16.98 -11.19 -3.32
C ALA A 116 -15.95 -10.09 -3.70
N GLY A 117 -16.00 -8.95 -3.02
CA GLY A 117 -15.00 -7.89 -3.16
C GLY A 117 -13.61 -8.37 -2.72
N LEU A 118 -13.51 -9.07 -1.60
CA LEU A 118 -12.23 -9.65 -1.14
C LEU A 118 -11.73 -10.74 -2.10
N ASP A 119 -12.62 -11.57 -2.66
CA ASP A 119 -12.30 -12.55 -3.71
C ASP A 119 -11.76 -11.89 -4.98
N CYS A 120 -12.38 -10.79 -5.39
CA CYS A 120 -11.90 -9.97 -6.50
C CYS A 120 -10.44 -9.53 -6.26
N TYR A 121 -10.11 -8.98 -5.10
CA TYR A 121 -8.72 -8.57 -4.80
C TYR A 121 -7.78 -9.77 -4.68
N ALA A 122 -8.21 -10.88 -4.11
CA ALA A 122 -7.38 -12.09 -4.01
C ALA A 122 -6.95 -12.63 -5.39
N SER A 123 -7.71 -12.35 -6.45
CA SER A 123 -7.39 -12.79 -7.81
C SER A 123 -6.20 -12.06 -8.47
N PHE A 124 -5.87 -10.84 -8.03
CA PHE A 124 -4.78 -10.04 -8.63
C PHE A 124 -3.80 -9.44 -7.59
N SER A 125 -4.16 -9.43 -6.32
CA SER A 125 -3.38 -8.88 -5.21
C SER A 125 -3.14 -9.91 -4.09
N PRO A 126 -2.69 -11.13 -4.42
CA PRO A 126 -2.66 -12.26 -3.47
C PRO A 126 -1.68 -12.06 -2.31
N ASN A 127 -0.73 -11.13 -2.44
CA ASN A 127 0.25 -10.84 -1.40
C ASN A 127 -0.21 -9.77 -0.41
N GLY A 128 -1.37 -9.16 -0.61
CA GLY A 128 -2.06 -8.46 0.47
C GLY A 128 -2.63 -7.11 0.08
N ILE A 129 -3.56 -6.68 0.93
CA ILE A 129 -4.29 -5.43 0.74
C ILE A 129 -4.34 -4.61 2.03
N VAL A 130 -4.37 -3.28 1.87
CA VAL A 130 -4.45 -2.33 2.99
C VAL A 130 -5.71 -1.45 2.89
N PRO A 131 -6.90 -1.95 3.31
CA PRO A 131 -8.14 -1.19 3.22
C PRO A 131 -8.34 -0.20 4.37
N THR A 132 -9.04 0.91 4.14
CA THR A 132 -9.36 1.93 5.18
C THR A 132 -10.49 1.54 6.13
N ALA A 133 -11.26 0.50 5.79
CA ALA A 133 -12.33 -0.05 6.59
C ALA A 133 -12.33 -1.58 6.52
N GLY A 134 -13.08 -2.23 7.41
CA GLY A 134 -13.10 -3.69 7.55
C GLY A 134 -12.39 -4.18 8.82
N PRO A 135 -12.02 -5.47 8.90
CA PRO A 135 -11.33 -6.03 10.06
C PRO A 135 -9.93 -5.44 10.20
N ALA A 136 -9.47 -5.21 11.44
CA ALA A 136 -8.13 -4.65 11.69
C ALA A 136 -7.00 -5.58 11.20
N THR A 137 -7.26 -6.88 11.23
CA THR A 137 -6.36 -7.96 10.85
C THR A 137 -7.21 -9.13 10.36
N ALA A 138 -6.91 -9.69 9.19
CA ALA A 138 -7.59 -10.87 8.68
C ALA A 138 -6.76 -11.60 7.63
N LEU A 139 -7.05 -12.88 7.42
CA LEU A 139 -6.56 -13.66 6.30
C LEU A 139 -7.77 -14.11 5.47
N HIS A 140 -7.90 -13.59 4.25
CA HIS A 140 -8.96 -13.97 3.32
C HIS A 140 -8.41 -14.97 2.31
N LYS A 141 -8.81 -16.24 2.44
CA LYS A 141 -8.14 -17.37 1.78
C LYS A 141 -6.66 -17.36 2.18
N ASN A 142 -5.74 -17.00 1.27
CA ASN A 142 -4.31 -16.81 1.54
C ASN A 142 -3.85 -15.35 1.43
N MET A 143 -4.77 -14.41 1.17
CA MET A 143 -4.45 -12.99 1.02
C MET A 143 -4.48 -12.28 2.39
N PRO A 144 -3.37 -11.71 2.86
CA PRO A 144 -3.35 -10.95 4.11
C PRO A 144 -4.10 -9.62 3.97
N ILE A 145 -4.86 -9.26 5.00
CA ILE A 145 -5.59 -7.99 5.09
C ILE A 145 -5.14 -7.28 6.35
N LEU A 146 -4.46 -6.16 6.19
CA LEU A 146 -4.10 -5.25 7.27
C LEU A 146 -4.86 -3.95 7.10
N ARG A 147 -5.81 -3.63 7.99
CA ARG A 147 -6.51 -2.34 7.87
C ARG A 147 -5.52 -1.20 8.00
N PHE A 148 -5.63 -0.24 7.09
CA PHE A 148 -4.96 1.04 7.20
C PHE A 148 -5.20 1.63 8.59
N ASP A 149 -4.17 2.28 9.11
CA ASP A 149 -4.16 2.79 10.46
C ASP A 149 -3.98 4.30 10.45
N HIS A 150 -2.78 4.77 10.10
CA HIS A 150 -2.40 6.17 10.24
C HIS A 150 -1.63 6.69 9.04
N ASP A 151 -1.90 7.95 8.72
CA ASP A 151 -1.06 8.79 7.87
C ASP A 151 0.05 9.41 8.72
N VAL A 152 1.31 9.24 8.30
CA VAL A 152 2.48 9.83 8.96
C VAL A 152 3.12 10.81 7.99
N ASN A 153 2.82 12.10 8.15
CA ASN A 153 3.13 13.12 7.16
C ASN A 153 3.76 14.38 7.74
N GLU A 154 4.22 14.31 8.97
CA GLU A 154 4.94 15.40 9.62
C GLU A 154 6.15 15.84 8.77
N GLY A 155 6.38 17.15 8.71
CA GLY A 155 7.51 17.71 7.97
C GLY A 155 8.85 17.32 8.61
N ASN A 156 8.90 17.35 9.94
CA ASN A 156 10.06 17.01 10.73
C ASN A 156 10.18 15.48 10.95
N PRO A 157 11.28 14.83 10.55
CA PRO A 157 11.50 13.39 10.74
C PRO A 157 11.36 12.91 12.19
N ARG A 158 11.76 13.73 13.17
CA ARG A 158 11.69 13.37 14.60
C ARG A 158 10.26 13.25 15.09
N ASP A 159 9.38 14.16 14.63
CA ASP A 159 7.97 14.16 15.03
C ASP A 159 7.24 12.97 14.40
N ALA A 160 7.56 12.66 13.14
CA ALA A 160 7.10 11.45 12.46
C ALA A 160 7.56 10.17 13.18
N ALA A 161 8.83 10.11 13.61
CA ALA A 161 9.34 8.97 14.37
C ALA A 161 8.60 8.78 15.70
N ALA A 162 8.37 9.87 16.44
CA ALA A 162 7.61 9.84 17.69
C ALA A 162 6.16 9.37 17.48
N HIS A 163 5.52 9.81 16.38
CA HIS A 163 4.21 9.33 15.97
C HIS A 163 4.22 7.81 15.75
N VAL A 164 5.12 7.31 14.92
CA VAL A 164 5.23 5.86 14.60
C VAL A 164 5.42 5.03 15.87
N VAL A 165 6.39 5.39 16.72
CA VAL A 165 6.68 4.65 17.97
C VAL A 165 5.48 4.65 18.91
N ARG A 166 4.82 5.80 19.08
CA ARG A 166 3.62 5.93 19.92
C ARG A 166 2.50 5.04 19.39
N ARG A 167 2.24 5.05 18.08
CA ARG A 167 1.13 4.27 17.49
C ARG A 167 1.39 2.78 17.55
N ILE A 168 2.63 2.33 17.31
CA ILE A 168 3.04 0.93 17.50
C ILE A 168 2.77 0.48 18.94
N GLY A 169 3.20 1.28 19.93
CA GLY A 169 2.96 0.98 21.34
C GLY A 169 1.46 0.93 21.69
N GLN A 170 0.66 1.80 21.09
CA GLN A 170 -0.79 1.83 21.30
C GLN A 170 -1.49 0.59 20.71
N ARG A 171 -1.23 0.25 19.44
CA ARG A 171 -1.80 -0.95 18.80
C ARG A 171 -1.48 -2.23 19.54
N ARG A 172 -0.27 -2.32 20.10
CA ARG A 172 0.11 -3.45 20.96
C ARG A 172 -0.75 -3.53 22.22
N ARG A 173 -1.05 -2.40 22.88
CA ARG A 173 -1.95 -2.36 24.05
C ARG A 173 -3.40 -2.67 23.69
N GLU A 174 -3.80 -2.36 22.46
CA GLU A 174 -5.11 -2.73 21.88
C GLU A 174 -5.20 -4.23 21.52
N GLY A 175 -4.13 -5.02 21.71
CA GLY A 175 -4.10 -6.45 21.41
C GLY A 175 -3.88 -6.78 19.93
N HIS A 176 -3.47 -5.81 19.11
CA HIS A 176 -3.21 -6.05 17.69
C HIS A 176 -1.83 -6.71 17.44
N PRO A 177 -1.69 -7.49 16.35
CA PRO A 177 -0.41 -8.05 15.94
C PRO A 177 0.67 -6.95 15.74
N PRO A 178 1.96 -7.30 15.89
CA PRO A 178 3.08 -6.35 15.76
C PRO A 178 3.42 -6.02 14.30
N PHE A 179 2.40 -5.86 13.45
CA PHE A 179 2.51 -5.52 12.04
C PHE A 179 1.85 -4.16 11.80
N HIS A 180 2.58 -3.26 11.16
CA HIS A 180 2.20 -1.86 10.97
C HIS A 180 2.52 -1.41 9.55
N TRP A 181 1.54 -0.78 8.92
CA TRP A 181 1.68 -0.18 7.59
C TRP A 181 1.21 1.27 7.68
N PHE A 182 2.13 2.20 7.52
CA PHE A 182 1.85 3.63 7.54
C PHE A 182 1.85 4.16 6.12
N ARG A 183 0.93 5.08 5.82
CA ARG A 183 0.96 5.79 4.56
C ARG A 183 1.70 7.11 4.74
N ASN A 184 2.57 7.41 3.79
CA ASN A 184 3.32 8.65 3.71
C ASN A 184 3.10 9.24 2.32
N ILE A 185 2.91 10.55 2.25
CA ILE A 185 2.52 11.29 1.06
C ILE A 185 3.73 12.09 0.59
N LEU A 186 4.28 11.68 -0.56
CA LEU A 186 5.30 12.42 -1.31
C LEU A 186 6.50 12.88 -0.45
N LYS A 187 6.94 12.01 0.46
CA LYS A 187 8.15 12.18 1.28
C LYS A 187 9.39 11.68 0.53
N THR A 188 10.51 12.34 0.75
CA THR A 188 11.77 11.97 0.08
C THR A 188 12.47 10.81 0.80
N PRO A 189 13.28 9.99 0.11
CA PRO A 189 14.17 9.02 0.74
C PRO A 189 15.00 9.58 1.90
N THR A 190 15.50 10.82 1.80
CA THR A 190 16.22 11.48 2.89
C THR A 190 15.34 11.65 4.14
N TRP A 191 14.05 11.96 3.98
CA TRP A 191 13.11 12.03 5.10
C TRP A 191 12.94 10.65 5.74
N TYR A 192 12.75 9.59 4.95
CA TYR A 192 12.59 8.22 5.47
C TYR A 192 13.82 7.74 6.25
N VAL A 193 15.03 8.01 5.74
CA VAL A 193 16.28 7.66 6.44
C VAL A 193 16.34 8.30 7.81
N ARG A 194 16.11 9.62 7.88
CA ARG A 194 16.14 10.37 9.15
C ARG A 194 15.05 9.90 10.11
N THR A 195 13.85 9.65 9.60
CA THR A 195 12.73 9.14 10.42
C THR A 195 13.06 7.76 10.98
N TYR A 196 13.61 6.85 10.17
CA TYR A 196 13.94 5.50 10.64
C TYR A 196 15.10 5.50 11.65
N GLU A 197 16.12 6.33 11.45
CA GLU A 197 17.19 6.52 12.43
C GLU A 197 16.64 6.94 13.79
N ASP A 198 15.71 7.90 13.82
CA ASP A 198 15.08 8.36 15.06
C ASP A 198 14.12 7.32 15.65
N ILE A 199 13.42 6.51 14.82
CA ILE A 199 12.65 5.34 15.28
C ILE A 199 13.57 4.34 15.98
N LYS A 200 14.72 3.98 15.39
CA LYS A 200 15.66 3.01 15.97
C LYS A 200 16.28 3.49 17.27
N LYS A 201 16.59 4.79 17.39
CA LYS A 201 17.05 5.40 18.65
C LYS A 201 15.98 5.31 19.74
N ALA A 202 14.73 5.57 19.40
CA ALA A 202 13.62 5.56 20.35
C ALA A 202 13.20 4.14 20.75
N ASN A 203 13.22 3.19 19.81
CA ASN A 203 12.90 1.79 20.07
C ASN A 203 13.66 0.87 19.09
N PRO A 204 14.77 0.24 19.52
CA PRO A 204 15.61 -0.59 18.65
C PRO A 204 14.94 -1.91 18.22
N LYS A 205 13.80 -2.28 18.82
CA LYS A 205 13.03 -3.48 18.45
C LYS A 205 12.12 -3.29 17.24
N ILE A 206 11.93 -2.06 16.77
CA ILE A 206 11.18 -1.79 15.54
C ILE A 206 12.11 -2.07 14.36
N GLU A 207 11.64 -2.83 13.40
CA GLU A 207 12.38 -3.16 12.19
C GLU A 207 11.57 -2.73 10.95
N LEU A 208 12.24 -2.07 10.02
CA LEU A 208 11.68 -1.72 8.72
C LEU A 208 11.89 -2.87 7.75
N LEU A 209 10.82 -3.28 7.08
CA LEU A 209 10.83 -4.35 6.09
C LEU A 209 10.43 -3.81 4.73
N ASP A 210 10.89 -4.46 3.66
CA ASP A 210 10.24 -4.33 2.36
C ASP A 210 8.84 -4.96 2.38
N GLY A 211 7.99 -4.57 1.44
CA GLY A 211 6.59 -5.01 1.39
C GLY A 211 6.41 -6.51 1.19
N PRO A 212 7.09 -7.15 0.21
CA PRO A 212 7.04 -8.59 0.06
C PRO A 212 7.39 -9.34 1.35
N THR A 213 8.52 -9.02 1.99
CA THR A 213 8.91 -9.64 3.26
C THR A 213 7.88 -9.36 4.36
N PHE A 214 7.42 -8.12 4.48
CA PHE A 214 6.41 -7.74 5.47
C PHE A 214 5.14 -8.59 5.37
N PHE A 215 4.58 -8.69 4.16
CA PHE A 215 3.33 -9.39 3.95
C PHE A 215 3.48 -10.91 4.03
N GLU A 216 4.63 -11.47 3.66
CA GLU A 216 4.91 -12.89 3.83
C GLU A 216 4.96 -13.26 5.32
N LEU A 217 5.74 -12.51 6.12
CA LEU A 217 5.81 -12.72 7.56
C LEU A 217 4.44 -12.52 8.23
N TYR A 218 3.67 -11.56 7.75
CA TYR A 218 2.33 -11.32 8.24
C TYR A 218 1.37 -12.46 7.91
N ARG A 219 1.45 -13.02 6.69
CA ARG A 219 0.69 -14.21 6.31
C ARG A 219 1.00 -15.39 7.22
N ILE A 220 2.28 -15.71 7.39
CA ILE A 220 2.75 -16.80 8.25
C ILE A 220 2.26 -16.59 9.68
N TYR A 221 2.30 -15.35 10.18
CA TYR A 221 1.74 -15.03 11.50
C TYR A 221 0.24 -15.37 11.56
N LEU A 222 -0.56 -14.91 10.60
CA LEU A 222 -2.01 -15.12 10.59
C LEU A 222 -2.40 -16.61 10.47
N GLU A 223 -1.64 -17.39 9.71
CA GLU A 223 -1.85 -18.84 9.57
C GLU A 223 -1.60 -19.58 10.88
N ASN A 224 -0.59 -19.16 11.65
CA ASN A 224 -0.24 -19.76 12.93
C ASN A 224 -1.12 -19.30 14.11
N GLN A 225 -2.07 -18.39 13.88
CA GLN A 225 -3.03 -17.92 14.89
C GLN A 225 -4.43 -18.56 14.74
N LYS A 226 -4.64 -19.38 13.69
CA LYS A 226 -5.85 -20.19 13.52
C LYS A 226 -5.81 -21.44 14.39
#